data_AF-A0A3D0NR41-F1
#
_entry.id   AF-A0A3D0NR41-F1
#
_cell.length_a   1.000
_cell.length_b   1.000
_cell.length_c   1.000
_cell.angle_alpha   90.00
_cell.angle_beta   90.00
_cell.angle_gamma   90.00
#
_symmetry.space_group_name_H-M   'P 1'
#
loop_
_entity.id
_entity.type
_entity.pdbx_description
1 polymer ?
#
loop_
_entity_poly.entity_id
_entity_poly.type
_entity_poly.pdbx_seq_one_letter_code
_entity_poly.pdbx_strand_id
1 'polypeptide(L)'
;TSFLPLAGPFGSLMALGVGALIMLVIGHNYSYLMKKFSGTGGTYSYTKAAFGKDHAFICSWFLSLSYVTIVFLNATALFVMARTVAGTALQFGFHYQFAGYDIYFGELLLSTVALVLAAMLFIGGKPLLQFMQTILALILCVGVIAVTAAALSKVGSIDIFSGFDTPKYKPMLGFVTIVLLAP
;
A
#
# COMPACT_ATOMS: atom_id res chain seq x y z
N THR A 1 -10.35 -1.68 11.27
CA THR A 1 -11.68 -1.80 10.64
C THR A 1 -12.39 -0.44 10.49
N SER A 2 -11.68 0.64 10.08
CA SER A 2 -12.11 2.02 10.38
C SER A 2 -12.44 2.93 9.18
N PHE A 3 -12.53 2.41 7.94
CA PHE A 3 -12.75 3.26 6.75
C PHE A 3 -14.21 3.30 6.28
N LEU A 4 -14.85 2.14 6.08
CA LEU A 4 -16.26 2.05 5.69
C LEU A 4 -17.23 2.66 6.73
N PRO A 5 -17.05 2.47 8.05
CA PRO A 5 -17.95 3.05 9.03
C PRO A 5 -17.80 4.57 9.24
N LEU A 6 -16.81 5.22 8.60
CA LEU A 6 -16.51 6.64 8.84
C LEU A 6 -16.84 7.54 7.64
N ALA A 7 -16.58 7.05 6.42
CA ALA A 7 -16.82 7.78 5.17
C ALA A 7 -18.11 7.35 4.43
N GLY A 8 -18.66 6.17 4.76
CA GLY A 8 -19.74 5.56 4.00
C GLY A 8 -19.28 5.00 2.63
N PRO A 9 -20.14 4.24 1.92
CA PRO A 9 -19.81 3.67 0.61
C PRO A 9 -19.48 4.75 -0.44
N PHE A 10 -20.28 5.81 -0.49
CA PHE A 10 -20.11 6.90 -1.45
C PHE A 10 -18.81 7.69 -1.23
N GLY A 11 -18.50 8.07 0.01
CA GLY A 11 -17.27 8.81 0.33
C GLY A 11 -16.01 8.00 0.02
N SER A 12 -16.05 6.68 0.25
CA SER A 12 -14.95 5.77 -0.10
C SER A 12 -14.76 5.66 -1.61
N LEU A 13 -15.86 5.56 -2.39
CA LEU A 13 -15.81 5.49 -3.84
C LEU A 13 -15.23 6.77 -4.45
N MET A 14 -15.67 7.94 -3.97
CA MET A 14 -15.12 9.22 -4.42
C MET A 14 -13.62 9.35 -4.11
N ALA A 15 -13.20 8.97 -2.91
CA ALA A 15 -11.80 9.06 -2.51
C ALA A 15 -10.90 8.15 -3.36
N LEU A 16 -11.32 6.90 -3.59
CA LEU A 16 -10.63 5.97 -4.48
C LEU A 16 -10.59 6.49 -5.92
N GLY A 17 -11.71 7.06 -6.42
CA GLY A 17 -11.78 7.63 -7.75
C GLY A 17 -10.82 8.80 -7.96
N VAL A 18 -10.71 9.70 -6.99
CA VAL A 18 -9.75 10.82 -7.03
C VAL A 18 -8.31 10.33 -6.97
N GLY A 19 -8.00 9.38 -6.07
CA GLY A 19 -6.67 8.76 -6.00
C GLY A 19 -6.28 8.08 -7.32
N ALA A 20 -7.21 7.34 -7.93
CA ALA A 20 -6.99 6.71 -9.24
C ALA A 20 -6.71 7.75 -10.34
N LEU A 21 -7.42 8.88 -10.35
CA LEU A 21 -7.21 9.96 -11.31
C LEU A 21 -5.81 10.57 -11.16
N ILE A 22 -5.38 10.87 -9.93
CA ILE A 22 -4.04 11.40 -9.65
C ILE A 22 -2.96 10.43 -10.16
N MET A 23 -3.11 9.13 -9.87
CA MET A 23 -2.19 8.09 -10.34
C MET A 23 -2.13 7.99 -11.87
N LEU A 24 -3.26 8.16 -12.58
CA LEU A 24 -3.28 8.18 -14.04
C LEU A 24 -2.51 9.37 -14.61
N VAL A 25 -2.62 10.56 -14.01
CA VAL A 25 -1.85 11.74 -14.44
C VAL A 25 -0.35 11.48 -14.25
N ILE A 26 0.06 10.94 -13.11
CA ILE A 26 1.46 10.60 -12.84
C ILE A 26 1.95 9.56 -13.86
N GLY A 27 1.19 8.49 -14.08
CA GLY A 27 1.53 7.43 -15.04
C GLY A 27 1.65 7.92 -16.48
N HIS A 28 0.77 8.83 -16.91
CA HIS A 28 0.84 9.44 -18.23
C HIS A 28 2.13 10.26 -18.43
N ASN A 29 2.48 11.09 -17.44
CA ASN A 29 3.73 11.86 -17.46
C ASN A 29 4.94 10.92 -17.50
N TYR A 30 4.99 9.89 -16.66
CA TYR A 30 6.07 8.91 -16.68
C TYR A 30 6.18 8.19 -18.02
N SER A 31 5.06 7.77 -18.62
CA SER A 31 5.04 7.15 -19.94
C SER A 31 5.64 8.07 -21.02
N TYR A 32 5.32 9.37 -20.99
CA TYR A 32 5.90 10.35 -21.88
C TYR A 32 7.42 10.48 -21.70
N LEU A 33 7.91 10.59 -20.46
CA LEU A 33 9.34 10.69 -20.19
C LEU A 33 10.10 9.42 -20.58
N MET A 34 9.54 8.23 -20.33
CA MET A 34 10.13 6.95 -20.74
C MET A 34 10.28 6.83 -22.27
N LYS A 35 9.32 7.34 -23.04
CA LYS A 35 9.40 7.35 -24.51
C LYS A 35 10.41 8.38 -25.03
N LYS A 36 10.49 9.53 -24.37
CA LYS A 36 11.37 10.65 -24.78
C LYS A 36 12.84 10.39 -24.46
N PHE A 37 13.13 9.77 -23.31
CA PHE A 37 14.47 9.48 -22.86
C PHE A 37 14.70 7.96 -22.87
N SER A 38 15.31 7.46 -23.95
CA SER A 38 15.62 6.03 -24.15
C SER A 38 16.76 5.50 -23.28
N GLY A 39 17.26 6.30 -22.33
CA GLY A 39 18.35 5.92 -21.43
C GLY A 39 17.92 5.04 -20.27
N THR A 40 18.71 4.03 -19.95
CA THR A 40 18.58 3.21 -18.75
C THR A 40 18.99 4.03 -17.53
N GLY A 41 18.04 4.67 -16.85
CA GLY A 41 18.40 5.57 -15.76
C GLY A 41 17.28 5.95 -14.79
N GLY A 42 16.07 5.44 -15.01
CA GLY A 42 14.92 5.63 -14.14
C GLY A 42 14.56 7.11 -13.88
N THR A 43 13.79 7.34 -12.82
CA THR A 43 13.28 8.66 -12.45
C THR A 43 14.39 9.71 -12.29
N TYR A 44 15.53 9.34 -11.71
CA TYR A 44 16.65 10.28 -11.53
C TYR A 44 17.17 10.82 -12.86
N SER A 45 17.38 9.96 -13.85
CA SER A 45 17.91 10.37 -15.15
C SER A 45 16.90 11.20 -15.94
N TYR A 46 15.62 10.87 -15.81
CA TYR A 46 14.53 11.63 -16.40
C TYR A 46 14.44 13.05 -15.82
N THR A 47 14.48 13.19 -14.49
CA THR A 47 14.45 14.49 -13.83
C THR A 47 15.71 15.31 -14.14
N LYS A 48 16.88 14.66 -14.20
CA LYS A 48 18.15 15.34 -14.55
C LYS A 48 18.13 15.92 -15.96
N ALA A 49 17.58 15.17 -16.92
CA ALA A 49 17.48 15.61 -18.30
C ALA A 49 16.45 16.73 -18.49
N ALA A 50 15.37 16.76 -17.69
CA ALA A 50 14.32 17.76 -17.80
C ALA A 50 14.57 19.04 -16.98
N PHE A 51 15.08 18.93 -15.75
CA PHE A 51 15.15 20.03 -14.77
C PHE A 51 16.54 20.31 -14.21
N GLY A 52 17.57 19.57 -14.66
CA GLY A 52 18.96 19.74 -14.20
C GLY A 52 19.31 18.93 -12.95
N LYS A 53 20.55 19.09 -12.47
CA LYS A 53 21.14 18.24 -11.42
C LYS A 53 20.53 18.46 -10.04
N ASP A 54 20.25 19.71 -9.68
CA ASP A 54 19.79 20.06 -8.32
C ASP A 54 18.39 19.49 -8.06
N HIS A 55 17.47 19.66 -9.01
CA HIS A 55 16.13 19.08 -8.95
C HIS A 55 16.17 17.54 -8.96
N ALA A 56 17.08 16.95 -9.74
CA ALA A 56 17.26 15.50 -9.75
C ALA A 56 17.76 14.96 -8.41
N PHE A 57 18.66 15.68 -7.73
CA PHE A 57 19.13 15.33 -6.40
C PHE A 57 17.98 15.31 -5.39
N ILE A 58 17.21 16.41 -5.30
CA ILE A 58 16.06 16.51 -4.39
C ILE A 58 15.03 15.41 -4.70
N CYS A 59 14.67 15.22 -5.97
CA CYS A 59 13.73 14.19 -6.39
C CYS A 59 14.19 12.78 -5.98
N SER A 60 15.47 12.46 -6.18
CA SER A 60 16.01 11.15 -5.79
C SER A 60 16.04 10.94 -4.27
N TRP A 61 16.21 12.00 -3.49
CA TRP A 61 16.15 11.94 -2.02
C TRP A 61 14.74 11.58 -1.56
N PHE A 62 13.73 12.28 -2.06
CA PHE A 62 12.33 11.93 -1.78
C PHE A 62 11.97 10.53 -2.25
N LEU A 63 12.42 10.14 -3.45
CA LEU A 63 12.17 8.79 -3.97
C LEU A 63 12.78 7.70 -3.07
N SER A 64 14.00 7.94 -2.57
CA SER A 64 14.68 7.02 -1.64
C SER A 64 13.94 6.92 -0.31
N LEU A 65 13.52 8.05 0.26
CA LEU A 65 12.72 8.08 1.50
C LEU A 65 11.37 7.36 1.34
N SER A 66 10.70 7.56 0.21
CA SER A 66 9.46 6.85 -0.11
C SER A 66 9.68 5.33 -0.14
N TYR A 67 10.74 4.86 -0.80
CA TYR A 67 11.06 3.42 -0.83
C TYR A 67 11.39 2.86 0.56
N VAL A 68 12.18 3.58 1.36
CA VAL A 68 12.49 3.16 2.74
C VAL A 68 11.21 3.07 3.59
N THR A 69 10.30 4.03 3.45
CA THR A 69 9.03 4.05 4.19
C THR A 69 8.16 2.84 3.82
N ILE A 70 8.10 2.46 2.54
CA ILE A 70 7.33 1.29 2.08
C ILE A 70 7.86 -0.01 2.72
N VAL A 71 9.18 -0.14 2.90
CA VAL A 71 9.77 -1.32 3.56
C VAL A 71 9.29 -1.43 5.01
N PHE A 72 9.32 -0.32 5.77
CA PHE A 72 8.81 -0.30 7.15
C PHE A 72 7.29 -0.54 7.23
N LEU A 73 6.53 -0.02 6.28
CA LEU A 73 5.09 -0.26 6.19
C LEU A 73 4.80 -1.74 6.00
N ASN A 74 5.51 -2.41 5.08
CA ASN A 74 5.35 -3.85 4.85
C ASN A 74 5.76 -4.69 6.07
N ALA A 75 6.82 -4.31 6.78
CA ALA A 75 7.24 -4.97 8.01
C ALA A 75 6.15 -4.92 9.09
N THR A 76 5.52 -3.76 9.23
CA THR A 76 4.40 -3.54 10.16
C THR A 76 3.14 -4.30 9.71
N ALA A 77 2.89 -4.38 8.40
CA ALA A 77 1.80 -5.19 7.88
C ALA A 77 1.99 -6.68 8.19
N LEU A 78 3.20 -7.23 8.02
CA LEU A 78 3.51 -8.61 8.40
C LEU A 78 3.26 -8.87 9.88
N PHE A 79 3.65 -7.91 10.73
CA PHE A 79 3.39 -7.97 12.16
C PHE A 79 1.88 -8.07 12.47
N VAL A 80 1.07 -7.20 11.86
CA VAL A 80 -0.40 -7.23 12.03
C VAL A 80 -1.01 -8.53 11.47
N MET A 81 -0.53 -8.99 10.31
CA MET A 81 -1.00 -10.24 9.69
C MET A 81 -0.65 -11.47 10.53
N ALA A 82 0.53 -11.51 11.12
CA ALA A 82 0.93 -12.59 12.02
C ALA A 82 -0.04 -12.70 13.20
N ARG A 83 -0.44 -11.56 13.78
CA ARG A 83 -1.41 -11.52 14.89
C ARG A 83 -2.82 -11.92 14.46
N THR A 84 -3.27 -11.54 13.26
CA THR A 84 -4.61 -11.91 12.77
C THR A 84 -4.71 -13.39 12.40
N VAL A 85 -3.62 -14.00 11.90
CA VAL A 85 -3.61 -15.41 11.45
C VAL A 85 -3.22 -16.39 12.57
N ALA A 86 -2.14 -16.10 13.30
CA ALA A 86 -1.58 -17.01 14.32
C ALA A 86 -2.11 -16.74 15.74
N GLY A 87 -2.91 -15.69 15.94
CA GLY A 87 -3.47 -15.34 17.25
C GLY A 87 -2.38 -15.10 18.30
N THR A 88 -2.46 -15.81 19.42
CA THR A 88 -1.50 -15.70 20.54
C THR A 88 -0.28 -16.61 20.40
N ALA A 89 -0.20 -17.46 19.36
CA ALA A 89 0.87 -18.45 19.23
C ALA A 89 2.27 -17.84 19.08
N LEU A 90 2.35 -16.59 18.59
CA LEU A 90 3.60 -15.85 18.40
C LEU A 90 3.89 -14.84 19.53
N GLN A 91 3.04 -14.79 20.56
CA GLN A 91 3.18 -13.90 21.71
C GLN A 91 4.08 -14.53 22.78
N PHE A 92 5.34 -14.77 22.43
CA PHE A 92 6.33 -15.34 23.33
C PHE A 92 7.53 -14.39 23.51
N GLY A 93 8.17 -14.51 24.67
CA GLY A 93 9.37 -13.74 25.03
C GLY A 93 9.07 -12.36 25.61
N PHE A 94 10.06 -11.47 25.52
CA PHE A 94 9.94 -10.11 26.01
C PHE A 94 8.84 -9.35 25.26
N HIS A 95 8.03 -8.60 26.00
CA HIS A 95 7.07 -7.66 25.43
C HIS A 95 7.51 -6.25 25.75
N TYR A 96 7.48 -5.37 24.76
CA TYR A 96 7.73 -3.95 24.91
C TYR A 96 6.45 -3.20 24.62
N GLN A 97 6.06 -2.28 25.50
CA GLN A 97 4.86 -1.48 25.30
C GLN A 97 5.25 -0.11 24.73
N PHE A 98 4.74 0.20 23.54
CA PHE A 98 4.94 1.51 22.91
C PHE A 98 3.60 2.11 22.54
N ALA A 99 3.32 3.32 23.04
CA ALA A 99 2.08 4.06 22.77
C ALA A 99 0.79 3.25 23.02
N GLY A 100 0.79 2.38 24.04
CA GLY A 100 -0.35 1.52 24.40
C GLY A 100 -0.49 0.25 23.55
N TYR A 101 0.51 -0.07 22.71
CA TYR A 101 0.57 -1.30 21.93
C TYR A 101 1.65 -2.24 22.49
N ASP A 102 1.28 -3.50 22.76
CA ASP A 102 2.22 -4.54 23.18
C ASP A 102 2.90 -5.17 21.96
N ILE A 103 4.22 -5.04 21.89
CA ILE A 103 5.06 -5.61 20.85
C ILE A 103 5.77 -6.82 21.44
N TYR A 104 5.42 -8.02 20.97
CA TYR A 104 6.04 -9.25 21.42
C TYR A 104 7.31 -9.56 20.63
N PHE A 105 8.31 -10.13 21.29
CA PHE A 105 9.57 -10.51 20.67
C PHE A 105 9.39 -11.49 19.51
N GLY A 106 8.50 -12.48 19.64
CA GLY A 106 8.22 -13.45 18.57
C GLY A 106 7.70 -12.79 17.28
N GLU A 107 6.81 -11.80 17.40
CA GLU A 107 6.27 -11.05 16.26
C GLU A 107 7.35 -10.17 15.62
N LEU A 108 8.18 -9.50 16.43
CA LEU A 108 9.30 -8.70 15.96
C LEU A 108 10.33 -9.56 15.21
N LEU A 109 10.66 -10.74 15.74
CA LEU A 109 11.61 -11.66 15.14
C LEU A 109 11.09 -12.19 13.81
N LEU A 110 9.81 -12.56 13.72
CA LEU A 110 9.18 -13.01 12.48
C LEU A 110 9.29 -11.94 11.38
N SER A 111 8.87 -10.70 11.65
CA SER A 111 8.95 -9.61 10.67
C SER A 111 10.39 -9.30 10.26
N THR A 112 11.34 -9.32 11.22
CA THR A 112 12.76 -9.08 10.93
C THR A 112 13.35 -10.16 10.04
N VAL A 113 13.11 -11.44 10.35
CA VAL A 113 13.56 -12.58 9.54
C VAL A 113 12.96 -12.52 8.14
N ALA A 114 11.66 -12.20 8.02
CA ALA A 114 11.01 -12.06 6.73
C ALA A 114 11.63 -10.95 5.86
N LEU A 115 11.96 -9.80 6.44
CA LEU A 115 12.66 -8.72 5.74
C LEU A 115 14.07 -9.13 5.29
N VAL A 116 14.83 -9.78 6.15
CA VAL A 116 16.20 -10.23 5.82
C VAL A 116 16.17 -11.29 4.72
N LEU A 117 15.24 -12.25 4.78
CA LEU A 117 15.02 -13.23 3.72
C LEU A 117 14.65 -12.55 2.40
N ALA A 118 13.72 -11.59 2.42
CA ALA A 118 13.35 -10.83 1.22
C ALA A 118 14.56 -10.08 0.65
N ALA A 119 15.36 -9.41 1.49
CA ALA A 119 16.57 -8.71 1.08
C ALA A 119 17.61 -9.65 0.44
N MET A 120 17.81 -10.85 1.00
CA MET A 120 18.70 -11.86 0.41
C MET A 120 18.21 -12.33 -0.96
N LEU A 121 16.89 -12.54 -1.13
CA LEU A 121 16.30 -12.89 -2.42
C LEU A 121 16.47 -11.78 -3.47
N PHE A 122 16.42 -10.51 -3.08
CA PHE A 122 16.69 -9.40 -4.00
C PHE A 122 18.14 -9.37 -4.51
N ILE A 123 19.10 -9.83 -3.71
CA ILE A 123 20.52 -9.85 -4.08
C ILE A 123 20.82 -11.01 -5.03
N GLY A 124 20.41 -12.24 -4.68
CA GLY A 124 20.79 -13.47 -5.39
C GLY A 124 19.73 -14.09 -6.30
N GLY A 125 18.45 -13.77 -6.12
CA GLY A 125 17.32 -14.51 -6.68
C GLY A 125 16.39 -13.69 -7.56
N LYS A 126 16.88 -12.65 -8.24
CA LYS A 126 16.07 -11.72 -9.05
C LYS A 126 15.04 -12.37 -9.99
N PRO A 127 15.38 -13.38 -10.82
CA PRO A 127 14.39 -13.99 -11.72
C PRO A 127 13.32 -14.80 -10.96
N LEU A 128 13.70 -15.48 -9.88
CA LEU A 128 12.76 -16.20 -9.02
C LEU A 128 11.79 -15.22 -8.35
N LEU A 129 12.30 -14.11 -7.83
CA LEU A 129 11.49 -13.09 -7.17
C LEU A 129 10.50 -12.44 -8.14
N GLN A 130 10.92 -12.17 -9.37
CA GLN A 130 10.02 -11.64 -10.41
C GLN A 130 8.89 -12.63 -10.71
N PHE A 131 9.21 -13.92 -10.84
CA PHE A 131 8.20 -14.96 -11.06
C PHE A 131 7.21 -15.07 -9.89
N MET A 132 7.72 -15.09 -8.65
CA MET A 132 6.89 -15.10 -7.44
C MET A 132 5.98 -13.87 -7.37
N GLN A 133 6.51 -12.68 -7.67
CA GLN A 133 5.73 -11.43 -7.69
C GLN A 133 4.58 -11.51 -8.71
N THR A 134 4.85 -12.03 -9.92
CA THR A 134 3.80 -12.20 -10.94
C THR A 134 2.73 -13.18 -10.47
N ILE A 135 3.10 -14.32 -9.89
CA ILE A 135 2.14 -15.29 -9.36
C ILE A 135 1.30 -14.67 -8.22
N LEU A 136 1.95 -14.02 -7.26
CA LEU A 136 1.26 -13.36 -6.14
C LEU A 136 0.29 -12.28 -6.62
N ALA A 137 0.68 -11.51 -7.64
CA ALA A 137 -0.21 -10.52 -8.26
C ALA A 137 -1.43 -11.18 -8.91
N LEU A 138 -1.26 -12.31 -9.61
CA LEU A 138 -2.39 -13.05 -10.18
C LEU A 138 -3.31 -13.60 -9.10
N ILE A 139 -2.76 -14.18 -8.02
CA ILE A 139 -3.53 -14.66 -6.88
C ILE A 139 -4.32 -13.51 -6.25
N LEU A 140 -3.71 -12.34 -6.09
CA LEU A 140 -4.38 -11.16 -5.56
C LEU A 140 -5.55 -10.72 -6.45
N CYS A 141 -5.37 -10.67 -7.77
CA CYS A 141 -6.45 -10.36 -8.71
C CYS A 141 -7.62 -11.35 -8.61
N VAL A 142 -7.33 -12.65 -8.58
CA VAL A 142 -8.36 -13.69 -8.42
C VAL A 142 -9.07 -13.54 -7.07
N GLY A 143 -8.32 -13.28 -6.00
CA GLY A 143 -8.87 -13.04 -4.67
C GLY A 143 -9.83 -11.85 -4.64
N VAL A 144 -9.47 -10.73 -5.26
CA VAL A 144 -10.34 -9.55 -5.37
C VAL A 144 -11.63 -9.88 -6.13
N ILE A 145 -11.53 -10.59 -7.25
CA ILE A 145 -12.72 -11.00 -8.04
C ILE A 145 -13.62 -11.93 -7.21
N ALA A 146 -13.04 -12.93 -6.53
CA ALA A 146 -13.79 -13.88 -5.72
C ALA A 146 -14.50 -13.20 -4.55
N VAL A 147 -13.82 -12.31 -3.82
CA VAL A 147 -14.42 -11.55 -2.71
C VAL A 147 -15.52 -10.62 -3.23
N THR A 148 -15.31 -9.97 -4.37
CA THR A 148 -16.31 -9.08 -4.97
C THR A 148 -17.56 -9.85 -5.41
N ALA A 149 -17.38 -11.02 -6.05
CA ALA A 149 -18.48 -11.89 -6.44
C ALA A 149 -19.27 -12.40 -5.21
N ALA A 150 -18.57 -12.87 -4.18
CA ALA A 150 -19.19 -13.33 -2.94
C ALA A 150 -19.95 -12.21 -2.22
N ALA A 151 -19.44 -10.98 -2.25
CA ALA A 151 -20.12 -9.81 -1.70
C ALA A 151 -21.39 -9.49 -2.49
N LEU A 152 -21.32 -9.51 -3.83
CA LEU A 152 -22.47 -9.22 -4.69
C LEU A 152 -23.58 -10.27 -4.54
N SER A 153 -23.25 -11.55 -4.38
CA SER A 153 -24.23 -12.62 -4.14
C SER A 153 -24.99 -12.48 -2.81
N LYS A 154 -24.46 -11.72 -1.84
CA LYS A 154 -25.10 -11.49 -0.54
C LYS A 154 -25.84 -10.14 -0.45
N VAL A 155 -25.72 -9.29 -1.46
CA VAL A 155 -26.35 -7.96 -1.50
C VAL A 155 -27.67 -8.05 -2.25
N GLY A 156 -28.78 -7.78 -1.55
CA GLY A 156 -30.12 -7.70 -2.15
C GLY A 156 -30.43 -6.35 -2.80
N SER A 157 -29.80 -5.25 -2.35
CA SER A 157 -29.94 -3.90 -2.93
C SER A 157 -28.66 -3.10 -2.73
N ILE A 158 -28.21 -2.42 -3.79
CA ILE A 158 -26.99 -1.61 -3.76
C ILE A 158 -27.36 -0.17 -3.39
N ASP A 159 -27.42 0.13 -2.09
CA ASP A 159 -27.69 1.48 -1.62
C ASP A 159 -26.41 2.30 -1.47
N ILE A 160 -26.00 2.94 -2.57
CA ILE A 160 -24.78 3.77 -2.65
C ILE A 160 -24.86 4.98 -1.69
N PHE A 161 -26.07 5.51 -1.48
CA PHE A 161 -26.33 6.67 -0.63
C PHE A 161 -26.59 6.34 0.84
N SER A 162 -26.59 5.05 1.22
CA SER A 162 -26.78 4.65 2.61
C SER A 162 -25.67 5.26 3.49
N GLY A 163 -26.07 6.13 4.42
CA GLY A 163 -25.17 6.77 5.37
C GLY A 163 -24.81 8.24 5.09
N PHE A 164 -25.30 8.85 4.00
CA PHE A 164 -25.05 10.28 3.72
C PHE A 164 -25.69 11.21 4.78
N ASP A 165 -26.81 10.79 5.37
CA ASP A 165 -27.67 11.61 6.24
C ASP A 165 -27.62 11.20 7.73
N THR A 166 -26.71 10.30 8.10
CA THR A 166 -26.61 9.82 9.49
C THR A 166 -25.49 10.56 10.24
N PRO A 167 -25.75 11.13 11.44
CA PRO A 167 -24.80 11.96 12.19
C PRO A 167 -23.55 11.21 12.70
N LYS A 168 -23.48 9.89 12.46
CA LYS A 168 -22.35 9.01 12.78
C LYS A 168 -21.22 9.10 11.75
N TYR A 169 -21.50 9.58 10.54
CA TYR A 169 -20.55 9.62 9.43
C TYR A 169 -20.24 11.07 9.10
N LYS A 170 -18.95 11.43 9.04
CA LYS A 170 -18.50 12.74 8.53
C LYS A 170 -17.92 12.50 7.15
N PRO A 171 -18.75 12.42 6.09
CA PRO A 171 -18.33 11.95 4.77
C PRO A 171 -17.19 12.80 4.19
N MET A 172 -17.19 14.12 4.42
CA MET A 172 -16.11 15.01 3.98
C MET A 172 -14.78 14.76 4.72
N LEU A 173 -14.82 14.50 6.03
CA LEU A 173 -13.64 14.16 6.81
C LEU A 173 -13.09 12.80 6.37
N GLY A 174 -13.95 11.79 6.24
CA GLY A 174 -13.58 10.45 5.78
C GLY A 174 -13.00 10.45 4.37
N PHE A 175 -13.56 11.24 3.46
CA PHE A 175 -13.02 11.45 2.12
C PHE A 175 -11.59 12.01 2.18
N VAL A 176 -11.36 13.11 2.90
CA VAL A 176 -10.03 13.73 3.02
C VAL A 176 -9.03 12.75 3.64
N THR A 177 -9.42 12.00 4.67
CA THR A 177 -8.53 11.01 5.29
C THR A 177 -8.16 9.89 4.33
N ILE A 178 -9.11 9.39 3.53
CA ILE A 178 -8.83 8.32 2.55
C ILE A 178 -7.97 8.85 1.39
N VAL A 179 -8.21 10.07 0.91
CA VAL A 179 -7.37 10.69 -0.14
C VAL A 179 -5.96 10.96 0.37
N LEU A 180 -5.78 11.36 1.63
CA LEU A 180 -4.46 11.57 2.23
C LEU A 180 -3.71 10.28 2.55
N LEU A 181 -4.43 9.18 2.84
CA LEU A 181 -3.85 7.86 3.04
C LEU A 181 -3.66 7.08 1.74
N ALA A 182 -4.28 7.53 0.64
CA ALA A 182 -4.01 6.98 -0.67
C ALA A 182 -2.54 7.32 -1.02
N PRO A 183 -1.72 6.29 -1.34
CA PRO A 183 -0.33 6.50 -1.73
C PRO A 183 -0.21 7.29 -3.04
#